data_AF-A0A2N3VN28-F1
#
_entry.id   AF-A0A2N3VN28-F1
#
_cell.length_a   1.000
_cell.length_b   1.000
_cell.length_c   1.000
_cell.angle_alpha   90.00
_cell.angle_beta   90.00
_cell.angle_gamma   90.00
#
_symmetry.space_group_name_H-M   'P 1'
#
loop_
_entity.id
_entity.type
_entity.pdbx_description
1 polymer ?
#
loop_
_entity_poly.entity_id
_entity_poly.type
_entity_poly.pdbx_seq_one_letter_code
_entity_poly.pdbx_strand_id
1 'polypeptide(L)'
;MVMSLEEATTHAARRHELALEVKTLLVDRLALDVDPASIGDDQPLFGRGLELDSIDTLELAMAVEDTFGVTITDDDTHSLLSLNRLLDHIQTEQS
;
A
#
# COMPACT_ATOMS: atom_id res chain seq x y z
N MET A 1 21.64 19.30 -5.28
CA MET A 1 20.37 19.82 -5.84
C MET A 1 19.45 20.05 -4.66
N VAL A 2 19.17 21.31 -4.31
CA VAL A 2 18.34 21.64 -3.14
C VAL A 2 16.89 21.36 -3.51
N MET A 3 16.27 20.36 -2.87
CA MET A 3 14.82 20.15 -2.99
C MET A 3 14.12 21.36 -2.35
N SER A 4 13.30 22.08 -3.10
CA SER A 4 12.58 23.24 -2.59
C SER A 4 11.57 22.78 -1.53
N LEU A 5 11.41 23.54 -0.43
CA LEU A 5 10.50 23.21 0.67
C LEU A 5 9.02 23.05 0.19
N GLU A 6 8.67 23.71 -0.90
CA GLU A 6 7.36 23.64 -1.57
C GLU A 6 7.15 22.32 -2.34
N GLU A 7 8.22 21.77 -2.93
CA GLU A 7 8.17 20.50 -3.65
C GLU A 7 8.12 19.32 -2.67
N ALA A 8 8.86 19.41 -1.56
CA ALA A 8 8.89 18.38 -0.53
C ALA A 8 7.52 18.18 0.14
N THR A 9 6.79 19.27 0.40
CA THR A 9 5.44 19.22 1.00
C THR A 9 4.40 18.67 0.02
N THR A 10 4.50 19.02 -1.26
CA THR A 10 3.62 18.49 -2.31
C THR A 10 3.82 16.98 -2.52
N HIS A 11 5.07 16.51 -2.49
CA HIS A 11 5.37 15.09 -2.65
C HIS A 11 4.87 14.25 -1.47
N ALA A 12 5.03 14.76 -0.25
CA ALA A 12 4.52 14.11 0.96
C ALA A 12 2.99 14.01 0.96
N ALA A 13 2.29 15.08 0.53
CA ALA A 13 0.83 15.08 0.43
C ALA A 13 0.32 14.02 -0.57
N ARG A 14 0.90 13.97 -1.78
CA ARG A 14 0.51 12.97 -2.79
C ARG A 14 0.74 11.54 -2.30
N ARG A 15 1.87 11.28 -1.61
CA ARG A 15 2.14 9.95 -1.03
C ARG A 15 1.13 9.60 0.06
N HIS A 16 0.73 10.57 0.87
CA HIS A 16 -0.29 10.36 1.91
C HIS A 16 -1.67 10.06 1.32
N GLU A 17 -2.06 10.73 0.24
CA GLU A 17 -3.31 10.44 -0.48
C GLU A 17 -3.29 9.02 -1.06
N LEU A 18 -2.20 8.63 -1.72
CA LEU A 18 -1.98 7.27 -2.22
C LEU A 18 -2.02 6.23 -1.09
N ALA A 19 -1.41 6.54 0.05
CA ALA A 19 -1.45 5.69 1.23
C ALA A 19 -2.89 5.45 1.69
N LEU A 20 -3.68 6.51 1.83
CA LEU A 20 -5.09 6.44 2.20
C LEU A 20 -5.93 5.64 1.19
N GLU A 21 -5.69 5.82 -0.11
CA GLU A 21 -6.39 5.10 -1.17
C GLU A 21 -6.11 3.60 -1.10
N VAL A 22 -4.83 3.21 -0.99
CA VAL A 22 -4.44 1.81 -0.81
C VAL A 22 -5.01 1.23 0.48
N LYS A 23 -4.92 1.96 1.60
CA LYS A 23 -5.48 1.55 2.90
C LYS A 23 -6.99 1.34 2.81
N THR A 24 -7.70 2.21 2.10
CA THR A 24 -9.14 2.10 1.90
C THR A 24 -9.47 0.89 1.04
N LEU A 25 -8.74 0.67 -0.05
CA LEU A 25 -8.88 -0.52 -0.90
C LEU A 25 -8.65 -1.80 -0.09
N LEU A 26 -7.61 -1.84 0.74
CA LEU A 26 -7.32 -2.93 1.68
C LEU A 26 -8.53 -3.22 2.56
N VAL A 27 -9.03 -2.21 3.28
CA VAL A 27 -10.14 -2.34 4.22
C VAL A 27 -11.43 -2.78 3.52
N ASP A 28 -11.74 -2.21 2.36
CA ASP A 28 -12.93 -2.55 1.58
C ASP A 28 -12.86 -3.96 0.98
N ARG A 29 -11.69 -4.37 0.45
CA ARG A 29 -11.52 -5.70 -0.18
C ARG A 29 -11.46 -6.81 0.85
N LEU A 30 -10.81 -6.56 1.98
CA LEU A 30 -10.61 -7.54 3.05
C LEU A 30 -11.68 -7.45 4.13
N ALA A 31 -12.68 -6.56 3.97
CA ALA A 31 -13.75 -6.31 4.93
C ALA A 31 -13.25 -6.13 6.37
N LEU A 32 -12.13 -5.42 6.54
CA LEU A 32 -11.51 -5.21 7.84
C LEU A 32 -12.34 -4.21 8.66
N ASP A 33 -12.56 -4.49 9.94
CA ASP A 33 -13.25 -3.57 10.87
C ASP A 33 -12.24 -2.59 11.52
N VAL A 34 -11.39 -1.98 10.70
CA VAL A 34 -10.37 -1.00 11.14
C VAL A 34 -10.42 0.25 10.26
N ASP A 35 -10.07 1.40 10.85
CA ASP A 35 -9.97 2.63 10.06
C ASP A 35 -8.74 2.54 9.15
N PRO A 36 -8.87 2.73 7.83
CA PRO A 36 -7.72 2.78 6.94
C PRO A 36 -6.66 3.77 7.43
N ALA A 37 -7.04 4.93 7.95
CA ALA A 37 -6.10 5.93 8.48
C ALA A 37 -5.32 5.46 9.72
N SER A 38 -5.81 4.43 10.43
CA SER A 38 -5.14 3.85 11.60
C SER A 38 -4.01 2.87 11.23
N ILE A 39 -3.99 2.38 9.98
CA ILE A 39 -2.94 1.49 9.47
C ILE A 39 -1.65 2.29 9.34
N GLY A 40 -0.56 1.82 9.96
CA GLY A 40 0.74 2.49 9.89
C GLY A 40 1.42 2.30 8.54
N ASP A 41 2.14 3.30 8.05
CA ASP A 41 2.82 3.22 6.74
C ASP A 41 3.98 2.19 6.73
N ASP A 42 4.61 1.99 7.89
CA ASP A 42 5.64 0.97 8.12
C ASP A 42 5.07 -0.32 8.73
N GLN A 43 3.75 -0.42 8.88
CA GLN A 43 3.12 -1.60 9.44
C GLN A 43 3.15 -2.74 8.41
N PRO A 44 3.51 -3.97 8.84
CA PRO A 44 3.36 -5.12 7.97
C PRO A 44 1.88 -5.41 7.73
N LEU A 45 1.46 -5.59 6.49
CA LEU A 45 0.08 -5.92 6.13
C LEU A 45 -0.21 -7.40 6.38
N PHE A 46 0.75 -8.30 6.11
CA PHE A 46 0.56 -9.74 6.24
C PHE A 46 1.15 -10.30 7.53
N GLY A 47 0.53 -11.35 8.07
CA GLY A 47 0.98 -11.97 9.33
C GLY A 47 0.76 -11.06 10.54
N ARG A 48 1.82 -10.63 11.25
CA ARG A 48 1.71 -9.97 12.57
C ARG A 48 1.14 -8.54 12.62
N GLY A 49 0.64 -8.00 11.52
CA GLY A 49 0.04 -6.66 11.49
C GLY A 49 -1.47 -6.66 11.36
N LEU A 50 -2.00 -6.89 10.15
CA LEU A 50 -3.45 -7.03 9.92
C LEU A 50 -3.93 -8.49 10.02
N GLU A 51 -3.05 -9.43 10.37
CA GLU A 51 -3.39 -10.86 10.52
C GLU A 51 -4.04 -11.48 9.28
N LEU A 52 -3.69 -10.94 8.10
CA LEU A 52 -4.18 -11.45 6.83
C LEU A 52 -3.65 -12.86 6.58
N ASP A 53 -4.57 -13.74 6.20
CA ASP A 53 -4.25 -15.10 5.81
C ASP A 53 -3.72 -15.15 4.36
N SER A 54 -3.23 -16.31 3.94
CA SER A 54 -2.70 -16.51 2.58
C SER A 54 -3.74 -16.26 1.47
N ILE A 55 -5.03 -16.42 1.78
CA ILE A 55 -6.13 -16.16 0.84
C ILE A 55 -6.34 -14.65 0.68
N ASP A 56 -6.44 -13.93 1.79
CA ASP A 56 -6.57 -12.47 1.83
C ASP A 56 -5.41 -11.80 1.09
N THR A 57 -4.21 -12.35 1.26
CA THR A 57 -3.00 -11.88 0.58
C THR A 57 -3.12 -11.93 -0.93
N LEU A 58 -3.61 -13.04 -1.47
CA LEU A 58 -3.80 -13.23 -2.90
C LEU A 58 -4.91 -12.32 -3.44
N GLU A 59 -6.02 -12.21 -2.73
CA GLU A 59 -7.14 -11.34 -3.12
C GLU A 59 -6.72 -9.88 -3.17
N LEU A 60 -5.95 -9.43 -2.17
CA LEU A 60 -5.37 -8.11 -2.17
C LEU A 60 -4.40 -7.90 -3.34
N ALA A 61 -3.51 -8.85 -3.60
CA ALA A 61 -2.56 -8.76 -4.71
C ALA A 61 -3.29 -8.56 -6.04
N MET A 62 -4.36 -9.33 -6.27
CA MET A 62 -5.23 -9.18 -7.44
C MET A 62 -5.98 -7.84 -7.45
N ALA A 63 -6.47 -7.37 -6.30
CA ALA A 63 -7.17 -6.10 -6.19
C ALA A 63 -6.26 -4.91 -6.51
N VAL A 64 -5.01 -4.94 -6.04
CA VAL A 64 -3.99 -3.94 -6.32
C VAL A 64 -3.60 -3.97 -7.79
N GLU A 65 -3.44 -5.16 -8.37
CA GLU A 65 -3.18 -5.32 -9.81
C GLU A 65 -4.31 -4.76 -10.68
N ASP A 66 -5.57 -5.04 -10.33
CA ASP A 66 -6.74 -4.54 -11.07
C ASP A 66 -6.94 -3.01 -10.92
N THR A 67 -6.69 -2.48 -9.72
CA THR A 67 -6.91 -1.05 -9.42
C THR A 67 -5.76 -0.17 -9.91
N PHE A 68 -4.52 -0.62 -9.71
CA PHE A 68 -3.31 0.17 -9.97
C PHE A 68 -2.48 -0.33 -11.15
N GLY A 69 -2.79 -1.50 -11.72
CA GLY A 69 -2.01 -2.10 -12.81
C GLY A 69 -0.68 -2.71 -12.36
N VAL A 70 -0.52 -2.99 -11.06
CA VAL A 70 0.74 -3.42 -10.45
C VAL A 70 0.71 -4.91 -10.14
N THR A 71 1.58 -5.69 -10.78
CA THR A 71 1.65 -7.14 -10.55
C THR A 71 2.45 -7.45 -9.29
N ILE A 72 1.78 -8.01 -8.29
CA ILE A 72 2.42 -8.52 -7.06
C ILE A 72 2.64 -10.02 -7.21
N THR A 73 3.89 -10.45 -7.24
CA THR A 73 4.23 -11.89 -7.28
C THR A 73 4.36 -12.48 -5.87
N ASP A 74 4.28 -13.80 -5.74
CA ASP A 74 4.41 -14.51 -4.47
C ASP A 74 5.78 -14.23 -3.78
N ASP A 75 6.85 -14.10 -4.55
CA ASP A 75 8.19 -13.71 -4.05
C ASP A 75 8.20 -12.25 -3.54
N ASP A 76 7.43 -11.39 -4.21
CA ASP A 76 7.23 -10.00 -3.81
C ASP A 76 6.30 -9.88 -2.60
N THR A 77 5.34 -10.78 -2.37
CA THR A 77 4.44 -10.68 -1.20
C THR A 77 5.23 -10.64 0.11
N HIS A 78 6.35 -11.37 0.19
CA HIS A 78 7.25 -11.38 1.35
C HIS A 78 8.17 -10.16 1.48
N SER A 79 8.34 -9.35 0.44
CA SER A 79 9.20 -8.16 0.44
C SER A 79 8.40 -6.84 0.35
N LEU A 80 7.20 -6.90 -0.20
CA LEU A 80 6.15 -5.87 -0.21
C LEU A 80 5.28 -5.90 1.06
N LEU A 81 5.72 -6.59 2.11
CA LEU A 81 4.98 -6.75 3.37
C LEU A 81 4.58 -5.43 4.05
N SER A 82 5.21 -4.31 3.73
CA SER A 82 4.92 -2.99 4.34
C SER A 82 4.19 -2.09 3.36
N LEU A 83 3.22 -1.32 3.86
CA LEU A 83 2.46 -0.38 3.03
C LEU A 83 3.40 0.57 2.26
N ASN A 84 4.45 1.08 2.89
CA ASN A 84 5.46 1.91 2.23
C ASN A 84 6.07 1.26 0.98
N ARG A 85 6.31 -0.06 1.00
CA ARG A 85 6.87 -0.78 -0.15
C ARG A 85 5.85 -0.92 -1.28
N LEU A 86 4.60 -1.19 -0.93
CA LEU A 86 3.51 -1.21 -1.89
C LEU A 86 3.32 0.16 -2.55
N LEU A 87 3.36 1.24 -1.76
CA LEU A 87 3.28 2.61 -2.24
C LEU A 87 4.44 2.97 -3.16
N ASP A 88 5.67 2.62 -2.79
CA ASP A 88 6.85 2.81 -3.66
C ASP A 88 6.71 2.05 -4.99
N HIS A 89 6.17 0.83 -4.96
CA HIS A 89 5.96 0.03 -6.15
C HIS A 89 4.91 0.66 -7.07
N ILE A 90 3.76 1.06 -6.52
CA ILE A 90 2.71 1.77 -7.26
C ILE A 90 3.22 3.09 -7.85
N GLN A 91 3.98 3.88 -7.08
CA GLN A 91 4.56 5.14 -7.58
C GLN A 91 5.57 4.91 -8.72
N THR A 92 6.30 3.79 -8.68
CA THR A 92 7.28 3.41 -9.71
C THR A 92 6.59 3.00 -11.00
N GLU A 93 5.54 2.18 -10.92
CA GLU A 93 4.79 1.72 -12.09
C GLU A 93 3.91 2.83 -12.72
N GLN A 94 3.52 3.85 -11.94
CA GLN A 94 2.78 5.02 -12.44
C GLN A 94 3.68 6.15 -12.99
N SER A 95 5.00 5.96 -13.08
CA SER A 95 5.97 6.97 -13.59
C SER A 95 6.27 6.88 -15.09
#